data_AF-A0A7W7I2B7-F1
#
_entry.id   AF-A0A7W7I2B7-F1
#
_cell.length_a   1.000
_cell.length_b   1.000
_cell.length_c   1.000
_cell.angle_alpha   90.00
_cell.angle_beta   90.00
_cell.angle_gamma   90.00
#
_symmetry.space_group_name_H-M   'P 1'
#
loop_
_entity.id
_entity.type
_entity.pdbx_description
1 polymer ?
#
loop_
_entity_poly.entity_id
_entity_poly.type
_entity_poly.pdbx_seq_one_letter_code
_entity_poly.pdbx_strand_id
1 'polypeptide(L)'
;MTTYSGPATLILVDGARVDGMASLGTNQRGDLTGWSGTFRPDQVSTELRNASDGLQLELPYEQIGEVAVTGIRRLLATQVLMSLVGQGPAPF
;
A
#
# COMPACT_ATOMS: atom_id res chain seq x y z
N MET A 1 2.80 11.79 -10.20
CA MET A 1 2.69 12.92 -9.26
C MET A 1 2.21 12.36 -7.94
N THR A 2 2.88 12.60 -6.81
CA THR A 2 2.45 12.05 -5.51
C THR A 2 1.19 12.79 -5.05
N THR A 3 0.08 12.07 -4.97
CA THR A 3 -1.25 12.62 -4.65
C THR A 3 -1.59 12.47 -3.18
N TYR A 4 -0.94 11.55 -2.48
CA TYR A 4 -1.18 11.27 -1.07
C TYR A 4 0.11 10.83 -0.37
N SER A 5 0.39 11.37 0.81
CA SER A 5 1.45 10.86 1.69
C SER A 5 1.03 11.06 3.13
N GLY A 6 0.83 9.97 3.85
CA GLY A 6 0.27 10.02 5.20
C GLY A 6 0.06 8.66 5.84
N PRO A 7 -0.54 8.65 7.05
CA PRO A 7 -0.85 7.42 7.77
C PRO A 7 -1.94 6.63 7.06
N ALA A 8 -1.72 5.34 6.90
CA ALA A 8 -2.62 4.42 6.21
C ALA A 8 -2.64 3.07 6.94
N THR A 9 -3.71 2.32 6.74
CA THR A 9 -3.91 1.00 7.31
C THR A 9 -3.99 -0.01 6.17
N LEU A 10 -3.04 -0.93 6.11
CA LEU A 10 -3.10 -2.06 5.19
C LEU A 10 -3.93 -3.18 5.83
N ILE A 11 -4.97 -3.61 5.14
CA ILE A 11 -5.83 -4.72 5.54
C ILE A 11 -5.41 -5.93 4.70
N LEU A 12 -4.92 -6.95 5.40
CA LEU A 12 -4.51 -8.23 4.84
C LEU A 12 -5.74 -9.09 4.50
N VAL A 13 -5.57 -10.10 3.65
CA VAL A 13 -6.65 -11.01 3.23
C VAL A 13 -7.28 -11.82 4.39
N ASP A 14 -6.52 -12.01 5.48
CA ASP A 14 -6.97 -12.64 6.72
C ASP A 14 -7.72 -11.66 7.64
N GLY A 15 -7.88 -10.40 7.22
CA GLY A 15 -8.51 -9.33 7.99
C GLY A 15 -7.58 -8.63 8.98
N ALA A 16 -6.29 -9.01 9.05
CA ALA A 16 -5.34 -8.33 9.90
C ALA A 16 -5.08 -6.90 9.39
N ARG A 17 -5.09 -5.94 10.32
CA ARG A 17 -4.91 -4.51 10.04
C ARG A 17 -3.49 -4.12 10.47
N VAL A 18 -2.76 -3.50 9.55
CA VAL A 18 -1.38 -3.07 9.75
C VAL A 18 -1.29 -1.58 9.51
N ASP A 19 -1.03 -0.83 10.57
CA ASP A 19 -0.83 0.61 10.47
C ASP A 19 0.56 0.93 9.92
N GLY A 20 0.65 2.02 9.15
CA GLY A 20 1.91 2.49 8.60
C GLY A 20 1.77 3.80 7.85
N MET A 21 2.78 4.13 7.05
CA MET A 21 2.77 5.29 6.16
C MET A 21 2.67 4.86 4.71
N ALA A 22 1.66 5.35 3.99
CA ALA A 22 1.55 5.23 2.55
C ALA A 22 1.99 6.52 1.85
N SER A 23 2.70 6.38 0.75
CA SER A 23 3.00 7.44 -0.19
C SER A 23 2.52 6.98 -1.57
N LEU A 24 1.40 7.53 -2.03
CA LEU A 24 0.72 7.15 -3.27
C LEU A 24 0.77 8.28 -4.28
N GLY A 25 0.90 7.94 -5.55
CA GLY A 25 0.88 8.86 -6.66
C GLY A 25 0.16 8.31 -7.87
N THR A 26 -0.41 9.22 -8.66
CA THR A 26 -0.93 8.88 -9.98
C THR A 26 0.21 8.43 -10.88
N ASN A 27 0.04 7.26 -11.51
CA ASN A 27 0.90 6.85 -12.61
C ASN A 27 0.36 7.49 -13.89
N GLN A 28 1.10 8.48 -14.40
CA GLN A 28 0.80 9.11 -15.70
C GLN A 28 1.51 8.43 -16.87
N ARG A 29 2.18 7.28 -16.66
CA ARG A 29 2.70 6.49 -17.78
C ARG A 29 1.54 5.74 -18.42
N GLY A 30 1.26 6.11 -19.67
CA GLY A 30 0.06 5.79 -20.44
C GLY A 30 -0.43 4.35 -20.31
N ASP A 31 -1.76 4.24 -20.34
CA ASP A 31 -2.60 3.04 -20.28
C ASP A 31 -2.97 2.44 -18.92
N LEU A 32 -2.41 2.89 -17.80
CA LEU A 32 -2.86 2.44 -16.48
C LEU A 32 -3.63 3.55 -15.75
N THR A 33 -4.95 3.51 -15.84
CA THR A 33 -5.88 4.29 -14.99
C THR A 33 -5.80 3.81 -13.54
N GLY A 34 -4.67 4.07 -12.90
CA GLY A 34 -4.39 3.62 -11.55
C GLY A 34 -3.33 4.48 -10.87
N TRP A 35 -3.00 4.06 -9.68
CA TRP A 35 -2.02 4.73 -8.84
C TRP A 35 -0.98 3.72 -8.38
N SER A 36 0.19 4.24 -8.05
CA SER A 36 1.25 3.43 -7.45
C SER A 36 1.88 4.18 -6.32
N GLY A 37 2.52 3.45 -5.43
CA GLY A 37 3.11 4.05 -4.26
C GLY A 37 3.95 3.10 -3.47
N THR A 38 4.29 3.55 -2.28
CA THR A 38 4.95 2.72 -1.30
C THR A 38 4.20 2.74 0.01
N PHE A 39 4.13 1.60 0.68
CA PHE A 39 3.63 1.48 2.04
C PHE A 39 4.75 1.01 2.96
N ARG A 40 4.93 1.72 4.07
CA ARG A 40 5.88 1.40 5.11
C ARG A 40 5.10 1.08 6.38
N PRO A 41 4.93 -0.21 6.71
CA PRO A 41 4.31 -0.61 7.97
C PRO A 41 5.15 -0.17 9.17
N ASP A 42 4.49 0.21 10.25
CA ASP A 42 5.15 0.56 11.51
C ASP A 42 5.64 -0.70 12.25
N GLN A 43 4.92 -1.82 12.07
CA GLN A 43 5.31 -3.14 12.57
C GLN A 43 5.36 -4.17 11.45
N VAL A 44 6.46 -4.93 11.41
CA VAL A 44 6.64 -6.00 10.42
C VAL A 44 6.24 -7.33 11.03
N SER A 45 5.14 -7.92 10.54
CA SER A 45 4.76 -9.29 10.85
C SER A 45 5.22 -10.27 9.76
N THR A 46 5.23 -11.55 10.09
CA THR A 46 5.53 -12.61 9.11
C THR A 46 4.41 -12.74 8.07
N GLU A 47 3.15 -12.52 8.47
CA GLU A 47 2.02 -12.54 7.50
C GLU A 47 2.18 -11.42 6.48
N LEU A 48 2.56 -10.23 6.94
CA LEU A 48 2.79 -9.08 6.08
C LEU A 48 3.91 -9.32 5.06
N ARG A 49 4.92 -10.16 5.39
CA ARG A 49 5.96 -10.53 4.43
C ARG A 49 5.47 -11.50 3.34
N ASN A 50 4.46 -12.30 3.64
CA ASN A 50 3.89 -13.28 2.72
C ASN A 50 2.67 -12.70 1.96
N ALA A 51 2.09 -11.61 2.46
CA ALA A 51 1.03 -10.85 1.85
C ALA A 51 1.48 -10.24 0.51
N SER A 52 0.88 -10.72 -0.58
CA SER A 52 1.22 -10.31 -1.95
C SER A 52 -0.01 -9.91 -2.76
N ASP A 53 -1.10 -10.68 -2.62
CA ASP A 53 -2.35 -10.48 -3.37
C ASP A 53 -3.56 -10.25 -2.45
N GLY A 54 -4.58 -9.59 -2.99
CA GLY A 54 -5.88 -9.39 -2.32
C GLY A 54 -5.82 -8.45 -1.11
N LEU A 55 -4.90 -7.49 -1.14
CA LEU A 55 -4.69 -6.55 -0.05
C LEU A 55 -5.58 -5.33 -0.26
N GLN A 56 -6.01 -4.72 0.85
CA GLN A 56 -6.74 -3.46 0.80
C GLN A 56 -5.95 -2.40 1.54
N LEU A 57 -5.87 -1.21 0.96
CA LEU A 57 -5.30 -0.06 1.62
C LEU A 57 -6.44 0.86 2.03
N GLU A 58 -6.55 1.09 3.33
CA GLU A 58 -7.43 2.07 3.92
C GLU A 58 -6.62 3.33 4.21
N LEU A 59 -7.08 4.46 3.67
CA LEU A 59 -6.54 5.78 4.00
C LEU A 59 -7.48 6.48 5.00
N PRO A 60 -7.04 7.59 5.62
CA PRO A 60 -7.90 8.39 6.48
C PRO A 60 -9.17 8.80 5.73
N TYR A 61 -10.27 9.00 6.46
CA TYR A 61 -11.62 9.27 5.94
C TYR A 61 -12.35 8.08 5.30
N GLU A 62 -12.10 6.86 5.79
CA GLU A 62 -12.80 5.62 5.38
C GLU A 62 -12.70 5.28 3.89
N GLN A 63 -11.67 5.80 3.24
CA GLN A 63 -11.43 5.49 1.84
C GLN A 63 -10.65 4.17 1.77
N ILE A 64 -11.22 3.15 1.12
CA ILE A 64 -10.65 1.80 1.01
C ILE A 64 -10.51 1.43 -0.47
N GLY A 65 -9.34 0.93 -0.84
CA GLY A 65 -9.01 0.58 -2.21
C GLY A 65 -8.22 -0.71 -2.26
N GLU A 66 -8.50 -1.54 -3.27
CA GLU A 66 -7.74 -2.77 -3.48
C GLU A 66 -6.35 -2.44 -4.02
N VAL A 67 -5.34 -3.10 -3.45
CA VAL A 67 -3.93 -2.93 -3.80
C VAL A 67 -3.26 -4.27 -4.03
N ALA A 68 -2.39 -4.29 -5.02
CA ALA A 68 -1.45 -5.39 -5.25
C ALA A 68 -0.05 -4.96 -4.82
N VAL A 69 0.67 -5.85 -4.15
CA VAL A 69 2.08 -5.62 -3.80
C VAL A 69 2.93 -6.08 -4.99
N THR A 70 3.62 -5.14 -5.61
CA THR A 70 4.55 -5.43 -6.73
C THR A 70 5.96 -5.73 -6.27
N GLY A 71 6.30 -5.39 -5.02
CA GLY A 71 7.60 -5.69 -4.46
C GLY A 71 7.68 -5.38 -2.97
N ILE A 72 8.48 -6.16 -2.25
CA ILE A 72 8.75 -5.93 -0.83
C ILE A 72 10.27 -5.83 -0.68
N ARG A 73 10.74 -4.68 -0.20
CA ARG A 73 12.16 -4.42 0.05
C ARG A 73 12.40 -4.26 1.54
N ARG A 74 13.28 -5.07 2.11
CA ARG A 74 13.73 -4.89 3.49
C ARG A 74 14.68 -3.70 3.57
N LEU A 75 14.39 -2.73 4.44
CA LEU A 75 15.26 -1.59 4.71
C LEU A 75 16.16 -1.87 5.91
N LEU A 76 15.59 -2.37 7.02
CA LEU A 76 16.27 -2.68 8.27
C LEU A 76 15.77 -4.01 8.85
N ALA A 77 16.35 -4.46 9.97
CA ALA A 77 15.93 -5.70 10.65
C ALA A 77 14.42 -5.71 10.99
N THR A 78 13.85 -4.55 11.28
CA THR A 78 12.44 -4.37 11.68
C THR A 78 11.62 -3.54 10.69
N GLN A 79 12.19 -3.11 9.56
CA GLN A 79 11.48 -2.24 8.60
C GLN A 79 11.49 -2.83 7.19
N VAL A 80 10.32 -2.81 6.56
CA VAL A 80 10.14 -3.14 5.15
C VAL A 80 9.45 -1.98 4.43
N LEU A 81 9.72 -1.87 3.15
CA LEU A 81 9.07 -0.96 2.23
C LEU A 81 8.38 -1.80 1.17
N MET A 82 7.07 -1.61 1.03
CA MET A 82 6.26 -2.31 0.06
C MET A 82 5.96 -1.39 -1.09
N SER A 83 6.15 -1.83 -2.31
CA SER A 83 5.69 -1.16 -3.52
C SER A 83 4.28 -1.63 -3.82
N LEU A 84 3.34 -0.68 -3.82
CA LEU A 84 1.93 -0.93 -4.06
C LEU A 84 1.52 -0.40 -5.42
N VAL A 85 0.59 -1.10 -6.05
CA VAL A 85 -0.17 -0.60 -7.20
C VAL A 85 -1.64 -0.82 -6.92
N GLY A 86 -2.46 0.19 -7.19
CA GLY A 86 -3.90 0.11 -7.10
C GLY A 86 -4.52 0.45 -8.46
N GLN A 87 -5.70 -0.10 -8.69
CA GLN A 87 -6.55 0.26 -9.83
C GLN A 87 -7.73 1.09 -9.34
N GLY A 88 -8.11 2.12 -10.10
CA GLY A 88 -9.18 3.04 -9.73
C GLY A 88 -8.75 4.51 -9.75
N PRO A 89 -9.66 5.43 -9.38
CA PRO A 89 -9.31 6.82 -9.22
C PRO A 89 -8.23 6.96 -8.13
N ALA A 90 -7.36 7.94 -8.29
CA ALA A 90 -6.31 8.22 -7.31
C ALA A 90 -6.74 9.41 -6.45
N PRO A 91 -6.55 9.40 -5.11
CA PRO A 91 -6.02 8.30 -4.29
C PRO A 91 -7.06 7.23 -3.95
N PHE A 92 -8.34 7.46 -4.30
CA PHE A 92 -9.45 6.52 -4.47
C PHE A 92 -10.46 7.11 -5.45
#